data_AF-A0A426CZZ1-F1
#
_entry.id   AF-A0A426CZZ1-F1
#
_cell.length_a   1.000
_cell.length_b   1.000
_cell.length_c   1.000
_cell.angle_alpha   90.00
_cell.angle_beta   90.00
_cell.angle_gamma   90.00
#
_symmetry.space_group_name_H-M   'P 1'
#
loop_
_entity.id
_entity.type
_entity.pdbx_description
1 polymer ?
#
loop_
_entity_poly.entity_id
_entity_poly.type
_entity_poly.pdbx_seq_one_letter_code
_entity_poly.pdbx_strand_id
1 'polypeptide(L)'
;MTTQPVAAKPVAAKAAVKLTVPAKKPAAPARKPAASPAAAPTSAAPAVKRTAPTPALTVITASVDVGFGNALYVRGDGPGLSWDKGIPLTCVSAERWTLTLGETSKPVAFKFLLNDVTWSEGEDYVVAPGASVVLKPAF
;
A
#
# COMPACT_ATOMS: atom_id res chain seq x y z
N MET A 1 4.38 -4.81 -43.58
CA MET A 1 4.83 -3.46 -43.14
C MET A 1 3.59 -2.75 -42.61
N THR A 2 3.44 -2.59 -41.29
CA THR A 2 3.94 -1.45 -40.47
C THR A 2 3.07 -0.20 -40.72
N THR A 3 2.54 0.61 -39.80
CA THR A 3 2.39 0.68 -38.32
C THR A 3 1.47 1.89 -38.04
N GLN A 4 0.74 1.81 -36.92
CA GLN A 4 0.11 2.82 -36.03
C GLN A 4 0.10 4.34 -36.34
N PRO A 5 -0.94 5.06 -35.86
CA PRO A 5 -0.97 6.51 -35.65
C PRO A 5 -0.80 6.95 -34.16
N VAL A 6 -0.69 8.29 -33.94
CA VAL A 6 -1.24 9.12 -32.82
C VAL A 6 -0.30 9.85 -31.81
N ALA A 7 -0.85 10.97 -31.31
CA ALA A 7 -0.56 11.84 -30.13
C ALA A 7 0.45 13.00 -30.30
N ALA A 8 0.13 14.30 -30.14
CA ALA A 8 -0.64 15.11 -29.17
C ALA A 8 0.19 15.66 -27.98
N LYS A 9 0.19 17.01 -27.87
CA LYS A 9 0.95 17.91 -26.97
C LYS A 9 0.17 18.23 -25.65
N PRO A 10 0.52 19.30 -24.88
CA PRO A 10 1.45 19.42 -23.74
C PRO A 10 0.69 19.93 -22.47
N VAL A 11 1.37 20.55 -21.47
CA VAL A 11 0.92 21.57 -20.45
C VAL A 11 1.61 21.30 -19.08
N ALA A 12 2.48 22.19 -18.58
CA ALA A 12 2.28 23.28 -17.57
C ALA A 12 2.02 22.78 -16.12
N ALA A 13 2.28 23.46 -14.99
CA ALA A 13 2.72 24.81 -14.64
C ALA A 13 3.03 24.88 -13.10
N LYS A 14 3.71 25.95 -12.66
CA LYS A 14 3.54 26.74 -11.39
C LYS A 14 3.94 26.11 -10.03
N ALA A 15 4.89 26.69 -9.27
CA ALA A 15 4.85 27.91 -8.40
C ALA A 15 4.06 27.68 -7.08
N ALA A 16 4.39 28.16 -5.87
CA ALA A 16 5.52 28.85 -5.24
C ALA A 16 5.17 29.07 -3.73
N VAL A 17 6.14 29.57 -2.92
CA VAL A 17 6.02 30.37 -1.65
C VAL A 17 5.44 29.71 -0.37
N LYS A 18 5.76 30.04 0.91
CA LYS A 18 6.51 31.11 1.59
C LYS A 18 6.80 30.77 3.08
N LEU A 19 7.90 31.32 3.60
CA LEU A 19 8.33 31.69 4.98
C LEU A 19 7.51 31.28 6.23
N THR A 20 8.20 31.00 7.35
CA THR A 20 8.14 31.84 8.60
C THR A 20 9.18 31.44 9.67
N VAL A 21 9.54 32.44 10.49
CA VAL A 21 10.70 32.62 11.38
C VAL A 21 10.26 32.60 12.88
N PRO A 22 11.18 32.62 13.87
CA PRO A 22 11.04 32.04 15.22
C PRO A 22 10.63 33.00 16.36
N ALA A 23 10.54 32.43 17.58
CA ALA A 23 10.82 33.02 18.92
C ALA A 23 9.64 33.18 19.92
N LYS A 24 9.74 32.57 21.13
CA LYS A 24 10.08 33.21 22.44
C LYS A 24 9.58 32.38 23.66
N LYS A 25 10.50 32.21 24.63
CA LYS A 25 10.42 31.74 26.04
C LYS A 25 9.75 32.83 26.95
N PRO A 26 9.64 32.79 28.32
CA PRO A 26 10.02 31.78 29.36
C PRO A 26 9.15 31.68 30.67
N ALA A 27 9.39 30.65 31.52
CA ALA A 27 9.47 30.65 33.01
C ALA A 27 9.34 29.19 33.56
N ALA A 28 10.34 28.45 34.10
CA ALA A 28 11.20 28.55 35.31
C ALA A 28 10.55 27.93 36.60
N PRO A 29 11.30 27.51 37.65
CA PRO A 29 11.87 26.15 37.83
C PRO A 29 11.83 25.56 39.29
N ALA A 30 12.02 24.25 39.48
CA ALA A 30 12.54 23.61 40.73
C ALA A 30 13.00 22.16 40.42
N ARG A 31 14.30 21.79 40.32
CA ARG A 31 15.31 21.41 41.37
C ARG A 31 14.72 20.45 42.44
N LYS A 32 15.26 19.27 42.80
CA LYS A 32 16.63 18.69 42.80
C LYS A 32 16.53 17.12 43.07
N PRO A 33 17.60 16.29 43.24
CA PRO A 33 17.89 15.10 42.40
C PRO A 33 18.22 13.75 43.13
N ALA A 34 18.48 12.70 42.32
CA ALA A 34 19.31 11.50 42.57
C ALA A 34 18.75 10.40 43.51
N ALA A 35 18.89 9.08 43.30
CA ALA A 35 19.50 8.24 42.25
C ALA A 35 19.02 6.78 42.41
N SER A 36 18.93 6.02 41.32
CA SER A 36 19.49 4.65 41.23
C SER A 36 19.48 4.18 39.76
N PRO A 37 20.56 3.58 39.23
CA PRO A 37 20.66 3.09 37.87
C PRO A 37 20.22 1.61 37.79
N ALA A 38 19.18 1.31 37.03
CA ALA A 38 18.86 -0.07 36.66
C ALA A 38 18.08 -0.14 35.35
N ALA A 39 18.59 -1.00 34.47
CA ALA A 39 17.94 -1.60 33.30
C ALA A 39 17.61 -0.68 32.11
N ALA A 40 18.30 -0.97 31.00
CA ALA A 40 18.01 -0.47 29.66
C ALA A 40 16.55 -0.71 29.24
N PRO A 41 15.91 0.22 28.52
CA PRO A 41 14.78 -0.11 27.67
C PRO A 41 15.28 -0.32 26.23
N THR A 42 15.36 -1.60 25.88
CA THR A 42 14.68 -2.20 24.73
C THR A 42 14.60 -1.35 23.47
N SER A 43 15.33 -1.80 22.44
CA SER A 43 15.01 -1.56 21.03
C SER A 43 13.52 -1.84 20.80
N ALA A 44 12.71 -0.79 20.67
CA ALA A 44 11.32 -0.90 20.29
C ALA A 44 11.17 -0.36 18.87
N ALA A 45 10.87 -1.30 17.98
CA ALA A 45 10.60 -1.17 16.56
C ALA A 45 9.74 0.06 16.19
N PRO A 46 9.85 0.59 14.96
CA PRO A 46 9.07 1.74 14.52
C PRO A 46 7.57 1.47 14.72
N ALA A 47 6.95 2.34 15.50
CA ALA A 47 5.53 2.33 15.82
C ALA A 47 4.68 2.22 14.55
N VAL A 48 3.97 1.11 14.41
CA VAL A 48 2.90 0.97 13.42
C VAL A 48 1.75 1.88 13.85
N LYS A 49 1.77 3.13 13.37
CA LYS A 49 0.60 4.03 13.44
C LYS A 49 -0.51 3.39 12.60
N ARG A 50 -1.48 2.72 13.22
CA ARG A 50 -2.76 2.44 12.58
C ARG A 50 -3.73 3.57 12.92
N THR A 51 -3.73 4.55 12.03
CA THR A 51 -4.65 5.68 11.95
C THR A 51 -6.10 5.17 11.78
N ALA A 52 -7.05 5.95 12.30
CA ALA A 52 -8.50 5.79 12.42
C ALA A 52 -9.26 4.95 11.36
N PRO A 53 -10.45 4.39 11.72
CA PRO A 53 -11.33 3.68 10.79
C PRO A 53 -11.84 4.66 9.72
N THR A 54 -11.12 4.64 8.60
CA THR A 54 -11.43 5.32 7.35
C THR A 54 -12.44 4.42 6.59
N PRO A 55 -13.29 4.93 5.67
CA PRO A 55 -14.21 4.13 4.85
C PRO A 55 -13.59 2.80 4.46
N ALA A 56 -14.38 1.72 4.52
CA ALA A 56 -13.93 0.32 4.56
C ALA A 56 -13.42 -0.16 3.19
N LEU A 57 -12.42 0.54 2.67
CA LEU A 57 -11.69 0.23 1.45
C LEU A 57 -10.77 -0.94 1.75
N THR A 58 -10.84 -1.95 0.90
CA THR A 58 -9.99 -3.14 1.05
C THR A 58 -8.71 -2.89 0.25
N VAL A 59 -7.55 -2.91 0.91
CA VAL A 59 -6.26 -2.71 0.25
C VAL A 59 -5.52 -4.03 0.22
N ILE A 60 -5.37 -4.59 -0.98
CA ILE A 60 -4.62 -5.82 -1.21
C ILE A 60 -3.24 -5.41 -1.68
N THR A 61 -2.20 -5.81 -0.95
CA THR A 61 -0.83 -5.64 -1.42
C THR A 61 -0.15 -7.00 -1.58
N ALA A 62 0.40 -7.28 -2.75
CA ALA A 62 1.27 -8.43 -2.98
C ALA A 62 2.74 -8.03 -2.84
N SER A 63 3.51 -8.85 -2.15
CA SER A 63 4.96 -8.74 -1.97
C SER A 63 5.65 -9.86 -2.74
N VAL A 64 5.85 -9.69 -4.04
CA VAL A 64 6.39 -10.69 -4.96
C VAL A 64 7.17 -10.00 -6.08
N ASP A 65 8.39 -10.47 -6.36
CA ASP A 65 9.13 -10.09 -7.56
C ASP A 65 8.62 -10.93 -8.74
N VAL A 66 8.04 -10.28 -9.73
CA VAL A 66 7.55 -10.94 -10.95
C VAL A 66 8.48 -10.73 -12.13
N GLY A 67 9.60 -10.02 -11.96
CA GLY A 67 10.50 -9.68 -13.04
C GLY A 67 10.00 -8.53 -13.94
N PHE A 68 10.94 -7.90 -14.64
CA PHE A 68 10.66 -6.75 -15.50
C PHE A 68 9.81 -7.14 -16.73
N GLY A 69 8.84 -6.30 -17.06
CA GLY A 69 7.94 -6.51 -18.21
C GLY A 69 6.71 -7.37 -17.91
N ASN A 70 6.61 -7.92 -16.70
CA ASN A 70 5.44 -8.65 -16.25
C ASN A 70 4.50 -7.76 -15.41
N ALA A 71 3.21 -8.10 -15.39
CA ALA A 71 2.20 -7.44 -14.59
C ALA A 71 1.44 -8.44 -13.72
N LEU A 72 1.19 -8.05 -12.47
CA LEU A 72 0.35 -8.82 -11.56
C LEU A 72 -1.12 -8.49 -11.82
N TYR A 73 -1.95 -9.52 -11.87
CA TYR A 73 -3.40 -9.45 -11.98
C TYR A 73 -4.03 -10.12 -10.77
N VAL A 74 -5.21 -9.67 -10.38
CA VAL A 74 -6.06 -10.34 -9.38
C VAL A 74 -7.41 -10.62 -10.00
N ARG A 75 -7.88 -11.86 -9.81
CA ARG A 75 -9.22 -12.33 -10.14
C ARG A 75 -9.89 -12.80 -8.88
N GLY A 76 -11.18 -12.54 -8.74
CA GLY A 76 -11.88 -12.87 -7.50
C GLY A 76 -13.36 -12.54 -7.50
N ASP A 77 -13.98 -12.79 -6.36
CA ASP A 77 -15.30 -12.33 -5.98
C ASP A 77 -15.15 -11.17 -4.98
N GLY A 78 -15.62 -9.98 -5.37
CA GLY A 78 -15.51 -8.77 -4.57
C GLY A 78 -15.93 -7.51 -5.33
N PRO A 79 -15.87 -6.33 -4.69
CA PRO A 79 -16.28 -5.08 -5.31
C PRO A 79 -15.37 -4.73 -6.50
N GLY A 80 -15.88 -4.92 -7.72
CA GLY A 80 -15.15 -4.67 -8.96
C GLY A 80 -14.19 -5.79 -9.39
N LEU A 81 -14.14 -6.91 -8.65
CA LEU A 81 -13.40 -8.11 -9.02
C LEU A 81 -14.31 -9.10 -9.75
N SER A 82 -13.72 -9.91 -10.63
CA SER A 82 -14.41 -11.01 -11.29
C SER A 82 -13.45 -12.17 -11.53
N TRP A 83 -13.97 -13.40 -11.54
CA TRP A 83 -13.19 -14.58 -11.92
C TRP A 83 -12.93 -14.67 -13.43
N ASP A 84 -13.81 -14.06 -14.23
CA ASP A 84 -13.71 -13.99 -15.69
C ASP A 84 -12.69 -12.93 -16.17
N LYS A 85 -12.59 -11.81 -15.44
CA LYS A 85 -11.74 -10.67 -15.81
C LYS A 85 -10.79 -10.28 -14.68
N GLY A 86 -9.49 -10.37 -14.95
CA GLY A 86 -8.44 -9.89 -14.05
C GLY A 86 -8.39 -8.36 -13.97
N ILE A 87 -8.14 -7.85 -12.77
CA ILE A 87 -7.79 -6.46 -12.52
C ILE A 87 -6.26 -6.37 -12.34
N PRO A 88 -5.56 -5.55 -13.12
CA PRO A 88 -4.13 -5.34 -12.93
C PRO A 88 -3.85 -4.58 -11.63
N LEU A 89 -2.78 -4.97 -10.94
CA LEU A 89 -2.30 -4.27 -9.75
C LEU A 89 -1.38 -3.13 -10.14
N THR A 90 -1.33 -2.12 -9.27
CA THR A 90 -0.39 -1.01 -9.41
C THR A 90 0.96 -1.44 -8.87
N CYS A 91 1.98 -1.46 -9.73
CA CYS A 91 3.36 -1.67 -9.33
C CYS A 91 3.85 -0.43 -8.55
N VAL A 92 4.08 -0.58 -7.25
CA VAL A 92 4.66 0.45 -6.38
C VAL A 92 6.18 0.30 -6.31
N SER A 93 6.68 -0.93 -6.39
CA SER A 93 8.10 -1.29 -6.41
C SER A 93 8.27 -2.65 -7.08
N ALA A 94 9.51 -3.06 -7.40
CA ALA A 94 9.80 -4.35 -8.06
C ALA A 94 9.08 -5.54 -7.40
N GLU A 95 9.07 -5.56 -6.06
CA GLU A 95 8.44 -6.60 -5.27
C GLU A 95 7.05 -6.20 -4.73
N ARG A 96 6.57 -4.97 -4.92
CA ARG A 96 5.38 -4.45 -4.22
C ARG A 96 4.30 -4.02 -5.20
N TRP A 97 3.18 -4.73 -5.17
CA TRP A 97 2.02 -4.52 -6.02
C TRP A 97 0.80 -4.24 -5.18
N THR A 98 0.09 -3.15 -5.44
CA THR A 98 -1.07 -2.74 -4.63
C THR A 98 -2.33 -2.65 -5.47
N LEU A 99 -3.45 -3.00 -4.84
CA LEU A 99 -4.80 -2.83 -5.38
C LEU A 99 -5.70 -2.31 -4.27
N THR A 100 -6.37 -1.20 -4.55
CA THR A 100 -7.41 -0.68 -3.68
C THR A 100 -8.74 -1.05 -4.28
N LEU A 101 -9.51 -1.83 -3.54
CA LEU A 101 -10.89 -2.17 -3.86
C LEU A 101 -11.85 -1.19 -3.18
N GLY A 102 -13.06 -1.09 -3.74
CA GLY A 102 -14.14 -0.30 -3.17
C GLY A 102 -14.60 -0.82 -1.80
N GLU A 103 -15.52 -0.08 -1.19
CA GLU A 103 -16.15 -0.50 0.06
C GLU A 103 -17.01 -1.74 -0.18
N THR A 104 -16.83 -2.75 0.67
CA THR A 104 -17.61 -3.99 0.66
C THR A 104 -18.02 -4.36 2.07
N SER A 105 -19.13 -5.05 2.23
CA SER A 105 -19.52 -5.69 3.50
C SER A 105 -19.33 -7.21 3.46
N LYS A 106 -18.94 -7.77 2.31
CA LYS A 106 -18.68 -9.20 2.11
C LYS A 106 -17.18 -9.47 2.09
N PRO A 107 -16.74 -10.63 2.60
CA PRO A 107 -15.36 -11.08 2.42
C PRO A 107 -15.04 -11.18 0.92
N VAL A 108 -13.82 -10.78 0.57
CA VAL A 108 -13.34 -10.80 -0.82
C VAL A 108 -12.47 -12.02 -0.99
N ALA A 109 -12.88 -12.95 -1.84
CA ALA A 109 -12.12 -14.14 -2.20
C ALA A 109 -11.45 -13.91 -3.55
N PHE A 110 -10.14 -14.10 -3.65
CA PHE A 110 -9.41 -13.80 -4.87
C PHE A 110 -8.14 -14.62 -4.99
N LYS A 111 -7.58 -14.65 -6.20
CA LYS A 111 -6.31 -15.30 -6.50
C LYS A 111 -5.46 -14.39 -7.37
N PHE A 112 -4.15 -14.50 -7.24
CA PHE A 112 -3.23 -13.72 -8.05
C PHE A 112 -2.90 -14.47 -9.34
N LEU A 113 -2.63 -13.70 -10.39
CA LEU A 113 -2.15 -14.19 -11.67
C LEU A 113 -0.98 -13.34 -12.15
N LEU A 114 -0.03 -13.98 -12.80
CA LEU A 114 1.03 -13.33 -13.55
C LEU A 114 0.59 -13.21 -15.01
N ASN A 115 0.61 -11.99 -15.54
CA ASN A 115 0.20 -11.67 -16.90
C ASN A 115 -1.20 -12.18 -17.28
N ASP A 116 -2.06 -12.45 -16.29
CA ASP A 116 -3.38 -13.04 -16.46
C ASP A 116 -3.36 -14.46 -17.07
N VAL A 117 -2.20 -15.12 -17.06
CA VAL A 117 -1.98 -16.46 -17.64
C VAL A 117 -1.58 -17.48 -16.57
N THR A 118 -0.65 -17.13 -15.68
CA THR A 118 -0.14 -18.06 -14.66
C THR A 118 -0.78 -17.78 -13.32
N TRP A 119 -1.48 -18.75 -12.75
CA TRP A 119 -2.06 -18.62 -11.41
C TRP A 119 -1.00 -18.74 -10.32
N SER A 120 -1.20 -18.03 -9.20
CA SER A 120 -0.35 -18.23 -8.03
C SER A 120 -0.54 -19.61 -7.42
N GLU A 121 0.53 -20.19 -6.90
CA GLU A 121 0.52 -21.44 -6.17
C GLU A 121 -0.27 -21.34 -4.87
N GLY A 122 -0.89 -22.45 -4.47
CA GLY A 122 -1.65 -22.57 -3.21
C GLY A 122 -3.16 -22.32 -3.35
N GLU A 123 -3.80 -22.09 -2.22
CA GLU A 123 -5.24 -21.83 -2.10
C GLU A 123 -5.62 -20.41 -2.50
N ASP A 124 -6.93 -20.12 -2.49
CA ASP A 124 -7.46 -18.79 -2.79
C ASP A 124 -7.36 -17.90 -1.55
N TYR A 125 -7.02 -16.63 -1.76
CA TYR A 125 -6.89 -15.66 -0.68
C TYR A 125 -8.24 -15.08 -0.32
N VAL A 126 -8.59 -15.09 0.97
CA VAL A 126 -9.82 -14.48 1.47
C VAL A 126 -9.45 -13.35 2.43
N VAL A 127 -9.96 -12.15 2.17
CA VAL A 127 -9.73 -10.98 3.01
C VAL A 127 -11.03 -10.42 3.54
N ALA A 128 -10.98 -9.95 4.78
CA ALA A 128 -12.11 -9.26 5.37
C ALA A 128 -12.36 -7.92 4.66
N PRO A 129 -13.63 -7.51 4.52
CA PRO A 129 -13.97 -6.21 3.98
C PRO A 129 -13.31 -5.08 4.78
N GLY A 130 -12.77 -4.08 4.10
CA GLY A 130 -12.14 -2.92 4.74
C GLY A 130 -10.80 -3.20 5.42
N ALA A 131 -10.19 -4.36 5.16
CA ALA A 131 -8.87 -4.70 5.65
C ALA A 131 -7.79 -4.30 4.65
N SER A 132 -6.64 -3.88 5.17
CA SER A 132 -5.39 -3.75 4.42
C SER A 132 -4.49 -4.93 4.71
N VAL A 133 -4.24 -5.78 3.70
CA VAL A 133 -3.42 -6.99 3.85
C VAL A 133 -2.19 -6.96 2.94
N VAL A 134 -1.14 -7.62 3.41
CA VAL A 134 0.06 -7.87 2.62
C VAL A 134 0.20 -9.38 2.45
N LEU A 135 0.16 -9.85 1.21
CA LEU A 135 0.24 -11.25 0.84
C LEU A 135 1.51 -11.49 0.05
N LYS A 136 2.06 -12.71 0.12
CA LYS A 136 3.24 -13.11 -0.65
C LYS A 136 2.88 -14.33 -1.50
N PRO A 137 2.27 -14.12 -2.68
CA PRO A 137 2.01 -15.22 -3.60
C PRO A 137 3.31 -15.76 -4.19
N ALA A 138 3.34 -17.06 -4.46
CA ALA A 138 4.35 -17.73 -5.27
C ALA A 138 3.74 -18.08 -6.64
N PHE A 139 4.54 -18.15 -7.70
CA PHE A 139 4.12 -18.39 -9.09
C PHE A 139 5.07 -19.38 -9.77
#